data_AF-A0A3D5I1B3-F1
#
_entry.id   AF-A0A3D5I1B3-F1
#
_cell.length_a   1.000
_cell.length_b   1.000
_cell.length_c   1.000
_cell.angle_alpha   90.00
_cell.angle_beta   90.00
_cell.angle_gamma   90.00
#
_symmetry.space_group_name_H-M   'P 1'
#
loop_
_entity.id
_entity.type
_entity.pdbx_description
1 polymer ?
#
loop_
_entity_poly.entity_id
_entity_poly.type
_entity_poly.pdbx_seq_one_letter_code
_entity_poly.pdbx_strand_id
1 'polypeptide(L)'
;MLAYLVATSLLIPANLWAAITPHLHSEVSMRILHGLSTLALLPLLWQLWVRRKQDLLVFSLVLAVFLLVMVVVNGWITFMGMGVQFGWLDHIFLAIACSSVIAYFFAEPSLSEGG
;
A
#
# COMPACT_ATOMS: atom_id res chain seq x y z
N MET A 1 -4.08 12.66 -10.27
CA MET A 1 -4.30 12.18 -8.88
C MET A 1 -5.56 11.34 -8.72
N LEU A 2 -6.74 11.82 -9.13
CA LEU A 2 -8.03 11.13 -8.89
C LEU A 2 -8.05 9.66 -9.35
N ALA A 3 -7.64 9.38 -10.59
CA ALA A 3 -7.60 8.01 -11.12
C ALA A 3 -6.71 7.07 -10.29
N TYR A 4 -5.58 7.58 -9.79
CA TYR A 4 -4.69 6.83 -8.91
C TYR A 4 -5.33 6.53 -7.55
N LEU A 5 -6.05 7.50 -6.95
CA LEU A 5 -6.76 7.30 -5.69
C LEU A 5 -7.94 6.33 -5.84
N VAL A 6 -8.67 6.40 -6.96
CA VAL A 6 -9.71 5.43 -7.30
C VAL A 6 -9.11 4.03 -7.49
N ALA A 7 -8.01 3.90 -8.22
CA ALA A 7 -7.33 2.61 -8.35
C ALA A 7 -6.86 2.06 -6.98
N THR A 8 -6.27 2.93 -6.14
CA THR A 8 -5.83 2.57 -4.79
C THR A 8 -6.99 2.17 -3.89
N SER A 9 -8.15 2.82 -4.03
CA SER A 9 -9.34 2.49 -3.23
C SER A 9 -9.92 1.13 -3.56
N LEU A 10 -9.78 0.65 -4.81
CA LEU A 10 -10.17 -0.70 -5.21
C LEU A 10 -9.25 -1.78 -4.62
N LEU A 11 -7.99 -1.45 -4.31
CA LEU A 11 -7.04 -2.38 -3.71
C LEU A 11 -7.35 -2.67 -2.24
N ILE A 12 -8.05 -1.76 -1.54
CA ILE A 12 -8.47 -1.96 -0.15
C ILE A 12 -9.44 -3.15 -0.02
N PRO A 13 -10.63 -3.15 -0.66
CA PRO A 13 -11.55 -4.28 -0.57
C PRO A 13 -10.97 -5.55 -1.21
N ALA A 14 -10.12 -5.44 -2.23
CA ALA A 14 -9.45 -6.61 -2.82
C ALA A 14 -8.51 -7.31 -1.81
N ASN A 15 -7.70 -6.54 -1.07
CA ASN A 15 -6.86 -7.10 0.00
C ASN A 15 -7.70 -7.61 1.17
N LEU A 16 -8.74 -6.90 1.60
CA LEU A 16 -9.62 -7.39 2.67
C LEU A 16 -10.33 -8.69 2.28
N TRP A 17 -10.77 -8.82 1.03
CA TRP A 17 -11.33 -10.06 0.50
C TRP A 17 -10.29 -11.19 0.56
N ALA A 18 -9.07 -10.93 0.08
CA ALA A 18 -7.98 -11.89 0.12
C ALA A 18 -7.62 -12.35 1.55
N ALA A 19 -7.72 -11.46 2.54
CA ALA A 19 -7.52 -11.79 3.94
C ALA A 19 -8.60 -12.73 4.50
N ILE A 20 -9.86 -12.55 4.09
CA ILE A 20 -11.01 -13.31 4.59
C ILE A 20 -11.12 -14.67 3.88
N THR A 21 -10.72 -14.77 2.61
CA THR A 21 -10.85 -16.00 1.79
C THR A 21 -9.52 -16.60 1.32
N PRO A 22 -8.55 -16.88 2.22
CA PRO A 22 -7.17 -17.23 1.84
C PRO A 22 -7.03 -18.51 0.99
N HIS A 23 -8.03 -19.40 1.01
CA HIS A 23 -8.02 -20.67 0.27
C HIS A 23 -8.63 -20.59 -1.13
N LEU A 24 -9.17 -19.44 -1.55
CA LEU A 24 -9.92 -19.28 -2.80
C LEU A 24 -9.14 -18.60 -3.93
N HIS A 25 -7.86 -18.30 -3.72
CA HIS A 25 -7.07 -17.48 -4.65
C HIS A 25 -5.96 -18.29 -5.33
N SER A 26 -5.71 -17.98 -6.60
CA SER A 26 -4.59 -18.56 -7.34
C SER A 26 -3.30 -17.80 -7.03
N GLU A 27 -2.16 -18.50 -7.10
CA GLU A 27 -0.84 -17.92 -6.86
C GLU A 27 -0.56 -16.69 -7.77
N VAL A 28 -0.99 -16.77 -9.03
CA VAL A 28 -0.90 -15.65 -9.99
C VAL A 28 -1.72 -14.45 -9.52
N SER A 29 -2.98 -14.65 -9.10
CA SER A 29 -3.81 -13.54 -8.60
C SER A 29 -3.22 -12.87 -7.37
N MET A 30 -2.60 -13.64 -6.48
CA MET A 30 -1.95 -13.09 -5.29
C MET A 30 -0.77 -12.22 -5.67
N ARG A 31 0.11 -12.70 -6.55
CA ARG A 31 1.28 -11.91 -7.01
C ARG A 31 0.85 -10.62 -7.68
N ILE A 32 -0.19 -10.65 -8.51
CA ILE A 32 -0.73 -9.44 -9.15
C ILE A 32 -1.26 -8.47 -8.08
N LEU A 33 -2.05 -8.96 -7.12
CA LEU A 33 -2.61 -8.12 -6.05
C LEU A 33 -1.51 -7.47 -5.21
N HIS A 34 -0.50 -8.23 -4.79
CA HIS A 34 0.65 -7.71 -4.04
C HIS A 34 1.48 -6.72 -4.88
N GLY A 35 1.70 -7.02 -6.17
CA GLY A 35 2.43 -6.15 -7.08
C GLY A 35 1.73 -4.80 -7.30
N LEU A 36 0.44 -4.82 -7.60
CA LEU A 36 -0.36 -3.61 -7.76
C LEU A 36 -0.43 -2.80 -6.46
N SER A 37 -0.59 -3.49 -5.31
CA SER A 37 -0.57 -2.83 -4.01
C SER A 37 0.78 -2.19 -3.73
N THR A 38 1.89 -2.87 -4.03
CA THR A 38 3.25 -2.33 -3.90
C THR A 38 3.44 -1.07 -4.72
N LEU A 39 3.04 -1.10 -6.00
CA LEU A 39 3.12 0.07 -6.89
C LEU A 39 2.29 1.25 -6.37
N ALA A 40 1.12 0.97 -5.78
CA ALA A 40 0.27 2.00 -5.19
C ALA A 40 0.88 2.65 -3.93
N LEU A 41 1.86 2.04 -3.26
CA LEU A 41 2.50 2.65 -2.08
C LEU A 41 3.65 3.59 -2.45
N LEU A 42 4.28 3.39 -3.61
CA LEU A 42 5.50 4.13 -4.00
C LEU A 42 5.31 5.65 -4.06
N PRO A 43 4.21 6.20 -4.62
CA PRO A 43 4.05 7.65 -4.68
C PRO A 43 3.96 8.30 -3.30
N LEU A 44 3.30 7.67 -2.33
CA LEU A 44 3.26 8.19 -0.96
C LEU A 44 4.64 8.13 -0.30
N LEU A 45 5.35 7.00 -0.43
CA LEU A 45 6.70 6.85 0.13
C LEU A 45 7.66 7.91 -0.46
N TRP A 46 7.52 8.21 -1.75
CA TRP A 46 8.27 9.28 -2.41
C TRP A 46 7.93 10.67 -1.85
N GLN A 47 6.65 10.99 -1.64
CA GLN A 47 6.24 12.27 -1.07
C GLN A 47 6.78 12.48 0.35
N LEU A 48 6.70 11.44 1.19
CA LEU A 48 7.26 11.48 2.54
C LEU A 48 8.77 11.74 2.53
N TRP A 49 9.49 11.20 1.54
CA TRP A 49 10.92 11.46 1.38
C TRP A 49 11.21 12.91 0.96
N VAL A 50 10.49 13.43 -0.03
CA VAL A 50 10.67 14.80 -0.54
C VAL A 50 10.32 15.84 0.53
N ARG A 51 9.21 15.63 1.25
CA ARG A 51 8.69 16.56 2.26
C ARG A 51 9.14 16.27 3.69
N ARG A 52 10.13 15.40 3.89
CA ARG A 52 10.64 14.96 5.21
C ARG A 52 11.04 16.08 6.20
N LYS A 53 11.25 17.31 5.72
CA LYS A 53 11.59 18.48 6.54
C LYS A 53 10.39 19.36 6.93
N GLN A 54 9.21 19.11 6.35
CA GLN A 54 8.01 19.95 6.49
C GLN A 54 6.91 19.28 7.31
N ASP A 55 6.81 17.95 7.24
CA ASP A 55 5.75 17.19 7.92
C ASP A 55 6.10 16.90 9.40
N LEU A 56 5.07 16.59 10.21
CA LEU A 56 5.22 16.13 11.60
C LEU A 56 6.15 14.92 11.68
N LEU A 57 7.41 15.18 12.05
CA LEU A 57 8.54 14.27 11.93
C LEU A 57 8.27 12.86 12.43
N VAL A 58 7.56 12.71 13.56
CA VAL A 58 7.31 11.40 14.17
C VAL A 58 6.29 10.58 13.37
N PHE A 59 5.13 11.14 13.04
CA PHE A 59 4.09 10.40 12.30
C PHE A 59 4.55 10.05 10.89
N SER A 60 5.18 10.99 10.20
CA SER A 60 5.73 10.74 8.85
C SER A 60 6.85 9.71 8.86
N LEU A 61 7.68 9.67 9.91
CA LEU A 61 8.71 8.63 10.04
C LEU A 61 8.09 7.25 10.25
N VAL A 62 7.13 7.11 11.17
CA VAL A 62 6.44 5.84 11.43
C VAL A 62 5.76 5.33 10.16
N LEU A 63 5.04 6.22 9.46
CA LEU A 63 4.38 5.89 8.20
C LEU A 63 5.39 5.51 7.11
N ALA A 64 6.51 6.22 6.99
CA ALA A 64 7.54 5.91 6.00
C ALA A 64 8.19 4.55 6.25
N VAL A 65 8.51 4.22 7.52
CA VAL A 65 9.06 2.90 7.89
C VAL A 65 8.05 1.81 7.60
N PHE A 66 6.78 2.00 7.98
CA PHE A 66 5.71 1.06 7.69
C PHE A 66 5.59 0.80 6.18
N LEU A 67 5.49 1.85 5.36
CA LEU A 67 5.37 1.72 3.91
C LEU A 67 6.61 1.09 3.28
N LEU A 68 7.81 1.40 3.78
CA LEU A 68 9.05 0.79 3.29
C LEU A 68 9.07 -0.72 3.53
N VAL A 69 8.71 -1.15 4.75
CA VAL A 69 8.58 -2.58 5.08
C VAL A 69 7.55 -3.23 4.17
N MET A 70 6.39 -2.60 3.97
CA MET A 70 5.36 -3.11 3.07
C MET A 70 5.87 -3.25 1.63
N VAL A 71 6.56 -2.25 1.08
CA VAL A 71 7.11 -2.32 -0.28
C VAL A 71 8.11 -3.46 -0.43
N VAL A 72 9.01 -3.64 0.54
CA VAL A 72 10.04 -4.68 0.49
C VAL A 72 9.41 -6.08 0.60
N VAL A 73 8.56 -6.31 1.60
CA VAL A 73 7.93 -7.62 1.84
C VAL A 73 7.00 -7.99 0.68
N ASN A 74 6.14 -7.07 0.23
CA ASN A 74 5.21 -7.35 -0.86
C ASN A 74 5.91 -7.44 -2.22
N GLY A 75 7.01 -6.71 -2.40
CA GLY A 75 7.89 -6.90 -3.55
C GLY A 75 8.42 -8.32 -3.61
N TRP A 76 8.93 -8.85 -2.49
CA TRP A 76 9.38 -10.24 -2.42
C TRP A 76 8.25 -11.25 -2.73
N ILE A 77 7.07 -11.07 -2.12
CA ILE A 77 5.89 -11.92 -2.36
C ILE A 77 5.47 -11.89 -3.83
N THR A 78 5.56 -10.73 -4.48
CA THR A 78 5.26 -10.60 -5.92
C THR A 78 6.18 -11.49 -6.75
N PHE A 79 7.47 -11.58 -6.40
CA PHE A 79 8.45 -12.39 -7.13
C PHE A 79 8.51 -13.86 -6.73
N MET A 80 8.21 -14.20 -5.48
CA MET A 80 8.40 -15.58 -4.96
C MET A 80 7.09 -16.30 -4.62
N GLY A 81 5.95 -15.59 -4.68
CA GLY A 81 4.66 -16.06 -4.18
C GLY A 81 4.52 -15.84 -2.67
N MET A 82 3.30 -16.06 -2.13
CA MET A 82 3.01 -15.84 -0.71
C MET A 82 3.92 -16.68 0.18
N GLY A 83 3.92 -18.01 0.07
CA GLY A 83 4.87 -18.87 0.78
C GLY A 83 4.87 -18.79 2.32
N VAL A 84 4.04 -17.93 2.94
CA VAL A 84 3.97 -17.69 4.39
C VAL A 84 2.67 -18.21 4.97
N GLN A 85 2.76 -18.81 6.17
CA GLN A 85 1.63 -19.38 6.91
C GLN A 85 0.57 -18.36 7.33
N PHE A 86 0.94 -17.08 7.47
CA PHE A 86 0.06 -15.99 7.93
C PHE A 86 -0.18 -14.90 6.87
N GLY A 87 -0.19 -15.24 5.58
CA GLY A 87 -0.35 -14.25 4.49
C GLY A 87 -1.64 -13.41 4.56
N TRP A 88 -2.67 -13.85 5.29
CA TRP A 88 -3.87 -13.03 5.56
C TRP A 88 -3.54 -11.74 6.33
N LEU A 89 -2.53 -11.74 7.21
CA LEU A 89 -2.07 -10.53 7.92
C LEU A 89 -1.42 -9.54 6.96
N ASP A 90 -0.65 -10.02 5.98
CA ASP A 90 -0.02 -9.16 4.97
C ASP A 90 -1.08 -8.38 4.18
N HIS A 91 -2.21 -9.02 3.88
CA HIS A 91 -3.35 -8.36 3.24
C HIS A 91 -4.01 -7.30 4.12
N ILE A 92 -4.16 -7.54 5.41
CA ILE A 92 -4.68 -6.52 6.33
C ILE A 92 -3.74 -5.32 6.36
N PHE A 93 -2.43 -5.54 6.46
CA PHE A 93 -1.46 -4.45 6.42
C PHE A 93 -1.46 -3.73 5.08
N LEU A 94 -1.62 -4.43 3.96
CA LEU A 94 -1.76 -3.81 2.64
C LEU A 94 -3.02 -2.95 2.54
N ALA A 95 -4.15 -3.43 3.07
CA ALA A 95 -5.39 -2.64 3.13
C ALA A 95 -5.16 -1.35 3.93
N ILE A 96 -4.53 -1.43 5.11
CA ILE A 96 -4.17 -0.26 5.94
C ILE A 96 -3.21 0.68 5.19
N ALA A 97 -2.21 0.14 4.50
CA ALA A 97 -1.25 0.93 3.72
C ALA A 97 -1.94 1.68 2.57
N CYS A 98 -2.81 1.03 1.80
CA CYS A 98 -3.62 1.67 0.77
C CYS A 98 -4.59 2.71 1.35
N SER A 99 -5.21 2.46 2.50
CA SER A 99 -6.02 3.46 3.21
C SER A 99 -5.19 4.68 3.62
N SER A 100 -3.94 4.47 4.05
CA SER A 100 -3.03 5.55 4.43
C SER A 100 -2.64 6.43 3.24
N VAL A 101 -2.46 5.84 2.05
CA VAL A 101 -2.29 6.58 0.78
C VAL A 101 -3.47 7.52 0.54
N ILE A 102 -4.68 6.99 0.61
CA ILE A 102 -5.89 7.78 0.40
C ILE A 102 -5.99 8.90 1.43
N ALA A 103 -5.83 8.57 2.72
CA ALA A 103 -5.91 9.52 3.81
C ALA A 103 -4.89 10.66 3.66
N TYR A 104 -3.64 10.36 3.33
CA TYR A 104 -2.59 11.36 3.16
C TYR A 104 -2.90 12.33 2.00
N PHE A 105 -3.25 11.81 0.83
CA PHE A 105 -3.54 12.67 -0.34
C PHE A 105 -4.86 13.44 -0.22
N PHE A 106 -5.81 12.98 0.59
CA PHE A 106 -7.00 13.78 0.93
C PHE A 106 -6.70 14.85 2.00
N ALA A 107 -5.85 14.55 2.98
CA ALA A 107 -5.44 15.50 4.01
C ALA A 107 -4.53 16.62 3.47
N GLU A 108 -3.87 16.38 2.33
CA GLU A 108 -2.95 17.32 1.70
C GLU A 108 -3.45 17.75 0.29
N PRO A 109 -4.54 18.57 0.18
CA PRO A 109 -5.16 18.92 -1.10
C PRO A 109 -4.19 19.57 -2.10
N SER A 110 -3.16 20.27 -1.61
CA SER A 110 -2.12 20.90 -2.43
C SER A 110 -1.33 19.90 -3.29
N LEU A 111 -1.28 18.63 -2.89
CA LEU A 111 -0.68 17.54 -3.66
C LEU A 111 -1.68 16.88 -4.61
N SER A 112 -2.98 17.12 -4.42
CA SER A 112 -4.05 16.47 -5.19
C SER A 112 -4.37 17.18 -6.52
N GLU A 113 -4.09 18.48 -6.61
CA GLU A 113 -4.42 19.32 -7.78
C GLU A 113 -3.32 19.42 -8.84
N GLY A 114 -2.15 18.81 -8.60
CA GLY A 114 -1.03 18.84 -9.53
C GLY A 114 -0.18 20.11 -9.37
N GLY A 115 1.05 19.92 -8.90
CA GLY A 115 2.15 20.83 -9.17
C GLY A 115 2.86 20.42 -10.45
#